data_AF-A0A937ZP56-F1
#
_entry.id   AF-A0A937ZP56-F1
#
_cell.length_a   1.000
_cell.length_b   1.000
_cell.length_c   1.000
_cell.angle_alpha   90.00
_cell.angle_beta   90.00
_cell.angle_gamma   90.00
#
_symmetry.space_group_name_H-M   'P 1'
#
loop_
_entity.id
_entity.type
_entity.pdbx_description
1 polymer ?
#
loop_
_entity_poly.entity_id
_entity_poly.type
_entity_poly.pdbx_seq_one_letter_code
_entity_poly.pdbx_strand_id
1 'polypeptide(L)'
;MDDDAVWTVDEVEPEAREAAKLAARRSGLGLGQWLTATIMAAAAAELKRGARPAANDAHDSQAHARKGANGDGQLPALPVDVLIENIRRLTSRVEEAEKRTAESVLPLAEKMASLSERIEEVGARASATTKPMERALARMAERLEKLEAGGGGDTEKSARRRFSAPA
;
A
#
# COMPACT_ATOMS: atom_id res chain seq x y z
N MET A 1 -26.43 -18.69 36.28
CA MET A 1 -25.41 -18.79 35.22
C MET A 1 -26.07 -18.21 34.00
N ASP A 2 -25.83 -16.91 33.80
CA ASP A 2 -26.50 -16.06 32.84
C ASP A 2 -25.54 -15.86 31.67
N ASP A 3 -25.36 -16.91 30.85
CA ASP A 3 -24.41 -16.90 29.71
C ASP A 3 -25.00 -16.30 28.42
N ASP A 4 -26.26 -15.86 28.43
CA ASP A 4 -26.95 -15.25 27.28
C ASP A 4 -26.88 -13.71 27.29
N ALA A 5 -25.73 -13.14 27.66
CA ALA A 5 -25.55 -11.70 27.63
C ALA A 5 -25.53 -11.18 26.18
N VAL A 6 -26.61 -10.50 25.78
CA VAL A 6 -26.69 -9.78 24.50
C VAL A 6 -25.78 -8.56 24.60
N TRP A 7 -24.59 -8.65 23.99
CA TRP A 7 -23.66 -7.53 23.88
C TRP A 7 -24.00 -6.72 22.62
N THR A 8 -23.94 -5.39 22.76
CA THR A 8 -24.14 -4.44 21.66
C THR A 8 -22.78 -3.85 21.27
N VAL A 9 -22.52 -3.68 19.98
CA VAL A 9 -21.29 -3.05 19.45
C VAL A 9 -21.65 -1.68 18.90
N ASP A 10 -21.29 -0.63 19.64
CA ASP A 10 -21.70 0.75 19.30
C ASP A 10 -20.87 1.35 18.16
N GLU A 11 -19.61 0.95 17.99
CA GLU A 11 -18.64 1.64 17.11
C GLU A 11 -18.44 0.99 15.73
N VAL A 12 -19.38 0.18 15.24
CA VAL A 12 -19.24 -0.39 13.88
C VAL A 12 -19.61 0.67 12.83
N GLU A 13 -18.64 1.05 11.99
CA GLU A 13 -18.84 1.95 10.85
C GLU A 13 -19.98 1.46 9.94
N PRO A 14 -20.83 2.35 9.40
CA PRO A 14 -21.97 1.94 8.55
C PRO A 14 -21.53 1.14 7.32
N GLU A 15 -20.36 1.46 6.74
CA GLU A 15 -19.80 0.70 5.61
C GLU A 15 -19.45 -0.74 6.02
N ALA A 16 -18.82 -0.92 7.18
CA ALA A 16 -18.48 -2.25 7.71
C ALA A 16 -19.74 -3.09 7.99
N ARG A 17 -20.85 -2.47 8.44
CA ARG A 17 -22.13 -3.15 8.64
C ARG A 17 -22.72 -3.66 7.32
N GLU A 18 -22.69 -2.86 6.26
CA GLU A 18 -23.18 -3.26 4.94
C GLU A 18 -22.29 -4.32 4.29
N ALA A 19 -20.97 -4.19 4.43
CA ALA A 19 -20.01 -5.19 3.97
C ALA A 19 -20.23 -6.56 4.64
N ALA A 20 -20.45 -6.57 5.96
CA ALA A 20 -20.76 -7.79 6.71
C ALA A 20 -22.09 -8.43 6.25
N LYS A 21 -23.15 -7.64 6.08
CA LYS A 21 -24.44 -8.14 5.55
C LYS A 21 -24.29 -8.72 4.16
N LEU A 22 -23.55 -8.06 3.27
CA LEU A 22 -23.33 -8.52 1.91
C LEU A 22 -22.52 -9.81 1.89
N ALA A 23 -21.47 -9.91 2.71
CA ALA A 23 -20.65 -11.12 2.82
C ALA A 23 -21.42 -12.31 3.41
N ALA A 24 -22.29 -12.08 4.38
CA ALA A 24 -23.19 -13.10 4.92
C ALA A 24 -24.14 -13.62 3.84
N ARG A 25 -24.78 -12.72 3.08
CA ARG A 25 -25.67 -13.07 1.96
C ARG A 25 -24.96 -13.88 0.88
N ARG A 26 -23.73 -13.48 0.50
CA ARG A 26 -22.92 -14.24 -0.48
C ARG A 26 -22.56 -15.64 0.02
N SER A 27 -22.42 -15.81 1.33
CA SER A 27 -22.11 -17.10 1.95
C SER A 27 -23.36 -17.97 2.17
N GLY A 28 -24.56 -17.46 1.88
CA GLY A 28 -25.83 -18.16 2.17
C GLY A 28 -26.15 -18.30 3.66
N LEU A 29 -25.44 -17.58 4.53
CA LEU A 29 -25.58 -17.66 5.99
C LEU A 29 -26.28 -16.43 6.55
N GLY A 30 -26.95 -16.60 7.70
CA GLY A 30 -27.44 -15.47 8.49
C GLY A 30 -26.28 -14.63 9.04
N LEU A 31 -26.49 -13.32 9.20
CA LEU A 31 -25.44 -12.38 9.65
C LEU A 31 -24.73 -12.83 10.93
N GLY A 32 -25.49 -13.28 11.94
CA GLY A 32 -24.91 -13.76 13.20
C GLY A 32 -24.02 -14.99 13.01
N GLN A 33 -24.50 -16.00 12.28
CA GLN A 33 -23.74 -17.22 11.99
C GLN A 33 -22.49 -16.94 11.17
N TRP A 34 -22.60 -16.04 10.18
CA TRP A 34 -21.47 -15.59 9.39
C TRP A 34 -20.43 -14.85 10.23
N LEU A 35 -20.87 -13.97 11.14
CA LEU A 35 -19.97 -13.22 12.02
C LEU A 35 -19.28 -14.14 13.02
N THR A 36 -20.00 -15.06 13.66
CA THR A 36 -19.43 -16.09 14.54
C THR A 36 -18.37 -16.92 13.80
N ALA A 37 -18.68 -17.40 12.60
CA ALA A 37 -17.73 -18.16 11.80
C ALA A 37 -16.50 -17.33 11.41
N THR A 38 -16.68 -16.06 11.07
CA THR A 38 -15.60 -15.14 10.70
C THR A 38 -14.70 -14.81 11.89
N ILE A 39 -15.27 -14.55 13.06
CA ILE A 39 -14.51 -14.31 14.31
C ILE A 39 -13.71 -15.57 14.67
N MET A 40 -14.32 -16.75 14.61
CA MET A 40 -13.64 -18.01 14.89
C MET A 40 -12.53 -18.30 13.88
N ALA A 41 -12.75 -18.01 12.59
CA ALA A 41 -11.74 -18.16 11.55
C ALA A 41 -10.56 -17.18 11.75
N ALA A 42 -10.84 -15.94 12.11
CA ALA A 42 -9.82 -14.94 12.43
C ALA A 42 -9.01 -15.34 13.67
N ALA A 43 -9.69 -15.79 14.73
CA ALA A 43 -9.06 -16.28 15.96
C ALA A 43 -8.19 -17.53 15.68
N ALA A 44 -8.68 -18.47 14.88
CA ALA A 44 -7.91 -19.65 14.45
C ALA A 44 -6.70 -19.26 13.60
N ALA A 45 -6.83 -18.25 12.73
CA ALA A 45 -5.71 -17.74 11.93
C ALA A 45 -4.65 -17.05 12.80
N GLU A 46 -5.05 -16.28 13.81
CA GLU A 46 -4.13 -15.69 14.79
C GLU A 46 -3.46 -16.78 15.64
N LEU A 47 -4.23 -17.76 16.11
CA LEU A 47 -3.67 -18.90 16.84
C LEU A 47 -2.67 -19.66 15.96
N LYS A 48 -2.95 -19.87 14.68
CA LYS A 48 -2.03 -20.52 13.73
C LYS A 48 -0.83 -19.65 13.37
N ARG A 49 -0.94 -18.32 13.41
CA ARG A 49 0.19 -17.39 13.27
C ARG A 49 1.09 -17.43 14.50
N GLY A 50 0.51 -17.47 15.70
CA GLY A 50 1.23 -17.62 16.97
C GLY A 50 1.77 -19.04 17.17
N ALA A 51 1.07 -20.06 16.68
CA ALA A 51 1.40 -21.47 16.74
C ALA A 51 2.06 -21.99 15.46
N ARG A 52 2.58 -21.12 14.58
CA ARG A 52 3.46 -21.54 13.48
C ARG A 52 4.78 -21.98 14.12
N PRO A 53 5.02 -23.29 14.31
CA PRO A 53 6.26 -23.75 14.88
C PRO A 53 7.29 -23.77 13.75
N ALA A 54 8.56 -23.58 14.10
CA ALA A 54 9.64 -24.13 13.30
C ALA A 54 9.29 -25.61 13.04
N ALA A 55 9.12 -25.98 11.77
CA ALA A 55 8.50 -27.24 11.37
C ALA A 55 9.36 -28.50 11.60
N ASN A 56 10.31 -28.49 12.55
CA ASN A 56 11.25 -29.60 12.75
C ASN A 56 11.19 -30.32 14.10
N ASP A 57 10.46 -29.85 15.12
CA ASP A 57 10.60 -30.41 16.49
C ASP A 57 9.36 -31.16 17.01
N ALA A 58 8.49 -31.67 16.14
CA ALA A 58 7.25 -32.33 16.55
C ALA A 58 7.35 -33.87 16.61
N HIS A 59 8.21 -34.42 17.47
CA HIS A 59 8.14 -35.87 17.80
C HIS A 59 7.86 -36.22 19.28
N ASP A 60 7.88 -35.29 20.24
CA ASP A 60 7.99 -35.70 21.65
C ASP A 60 6.94 -35.16 22.64
N SER A 61 5.71 -34.86 22.22
CA SER A 61 4.73 -34.18 23.10
C SER A 61 3.38 -34.88 23.28
N GLN A 62 3.23 -36.14 22.88
CA GLN A 62 1.98 -36.90 23.05
C GLN A 62 2.01 -37.82 24.28
N ALA A 63 2.29 -37.27 25.48
CA ALA A 63 2.24 -38.07 26.72
C ALA A 63 1.58 -37.39 27.94
N HIS A 64 1.28 -36.08 27.93
CA HIS A 64 0.89 -35.37 29.17
C HIS A 64 -0.35 -34.46 29.06
N ALA A 65 -1.44 -34.91 28.42
CA ALA A 65 -2.68 -34.11 28.33
C ALA A 65 -3.96 -34.88 28.69
N ARG A 66 -3.94 -35.62 29.81
CA ARG A 66 -5.17 -36.16 30.45
C ARG A 66 -5.11 -36.07 31.97
N LYS A 67 -5.16 -34.87 32.56
CA LYS A 67 -5.57 -34.72 33.97
C LYS A 67 -6.05 -33.30 34.34
N GLY A 68 -7.33 -33.20 34.72
CA GLY A 68 -8.03 -32.07 35.38
C GLY A 68 -8.31 -30.86 34.48
N ALA A 69 -9.51 -30.33 34.25
CA ALA A 69 -10.78 -30.37 34.97
C ALA A 69 -10.65 -29.99 36.46
N ASN A 70 -10.45 -28.70 36.74
CA ASN A 70 -11.22 -27.90 37.70
C ASN A 70 -10.69 -26.45 37.73
N GLY A 71 -11.62 -25.51 37.90
CA GLY A 71 -11.37 -24.08 37.84
C GLY A 71 -10.50 -23.54 38.98
N ASP A 72 -9.85 -22.41 38.70
CA ASP A 72 -9.87 -21.19 39.51
C ASP A 72 -8.99 -20.14 38.82
N GLY A 73 -9.52 -18.92 38.70
CA GLY A 73 -8.92 -17.80 37.98
C GLY A 73 -7.71 -17.18 38.67
N GLN A 74 -6.63 -17.94 38.77
CA GLN A 74 -5.29 -17.40 39.04
C GLN A 74 -4.48 -17.58 37.77
N LEU A 75 -4.21 -16.49 37.04
CA LEU A 75 -3.19 -16.55 35.98
C LEU A 75 -1.90 -17.07 36.64
N PRO A 76 -1.35 -18.22 36.20
CA PRO A 76 -0.10 -18.70 36.76
C PRO A 76 0.96 -17.64 36.48
N ALA A 77 1.64 -17.18 37.53
CA ALA A 77 2.84 -16.36 37.36
C ALA A 77 3.76 -17.16 36.43
N LEU A 78 4.01 -16.61 35.24
CA LEU A 78 4.91 -17.24 34.26
C LEU A 78 6.23 -17.55 34.98
N PRO A 79 6.66 -18.82 35.01
CA PRO A 79 7.90 -19.20 35.67
C PRO A 79 9.04 -18.35 35.10
N VAL A 80 9.91 -17.83 35.97
CA VAL A 80 11.03 -16.96 35.57
C VAL A 80 11.90 -17.64 34.50
N ASP A 81 12.00 -18.97 34.53
CA ASP A 81 12.71 -19.77 33.53
C ASP A 81 12.12 -19.62 32.11
N VAL A 82 10.79 -19.59 32.00
CA VAL A 82 10.06 -19.39 30.75
C VAL A 82 10.30 -17.97 30.22
N LEU A 83 10.40 -16.98 31.10
CA LEU A 83 10.72 -15.61 30.71
C LEU A 83 12.15 -15.49 30.16
N ILE A 84 13.13 -16.14 30.80
CA ILE A 84 14.53 -16.15 30.35
C ILE A 84 14.65 -16.84 28.98
N GLU A 85 13.96 -17.95 28.78
CA GLU A 85 13.93 -18.65 27.49
C GLU A 85 13.29 -17.78 26.40
N ASN A 86 12.18 -17.11 26.71
CA ASN A 86 11.54 -16.17 25.78
C ASN A 86 12.45 -14.98 25.45
N ILE A 87 13.17 -14.43 26.43
CA ILE A 87 14.13 -13.34 26.20
C ILE A 87 15.24 -13.82 25.27
N ARG A 88 15.84 -14.99 25.52
CA ARG A 88 16.88 -15.57 24.65
C ARG A 88 16.37 -15.80 23.23
N ARG A 89 15.17 -16.36 23.09
CA ARG A 89 14.54 -16.56 21.79
C ARG A 89 14.23 -15.24 21.08
N LEU A 90 13.83 -14.22 21.82
CA LEU A 90 13.58 -12.89 21.27
C LEU A 90 14.88 -12.25 20.81
N THR A 91 15.96 -12.33 21.59
CA THR A 91 17.30 -11.86 21.21
C THR A 91 17.77 -12.52 19.91
N SER A 92 17.70 -13.85 19.80
CA SER A 92 18.08 -14.54 18.56
C SER A 92 17.22 -14.13 17.36
N ARG A 93 15.92 -13.91 17.55
CA ARG A 93 15.03 -13.42 16.48
C ARG A 93 15.34 -11.97 16.08
N VAL A 94 15.74 -11.13 17.04
CA VAL A 94 16.15 -9.74 16.76
C VAL A 94 17.46 -9.74 15.98
N GLU A 95 18.47 -10.51 16.39
CA GLU A 95 19.73 -10.65 15.66
C GLU A 95 19.51 -11.18 14.23
N GLU A 96 18.63 -12.17 14.05
CA GLU A 96 18.27 -12.67 12.72
C GLU A 96 17.53 -11.63 11.89
N ALA A 97 16.61 -10.87 12.50
CA ALA A 97 15.87 -9.80 11.83
C ALA A 97 16.79 -8.63 11.44
N GLU A 98 17.76 -8.27 12.28
CA GLU A 98 18.78 -7.27 11.99
C GLU A 98 19.67 -7.72 10.84
N LYS A 99 20.13 -8.97 10.85
CA LYS A 99 20.92 -9.54 9.74
C LYS A 99 20.13 -9.52 8.42
N ARG A 100 18.87 -9.98 8.43
CA ARG A 100 18.00 -9.96 7.25
C ARG A 100 17.73 -8.53 6.77
N THR A 101 17.62 -7.57 7.69
CA THR A 101 17.42 -6.16 7.34
C THR A 101 18.69 -5.59 6.72
N ALA A 102 19.87 -5.84 7.30
CA ALA A 102 21.15 -5.43 6.73
C ALA A 102 21.38 -6.02 5.33
N GLU A 103 21.08 -7.31 5.13
CA GLU A 103 21.19 -8.00 3.85
C GLU A 103 20.22 -7.48 2.78
N SER A 104 19.06 -6.94 3.18
CA SER A 104 18.05 -6.41 2.24
C SER A 104 18.19 -4.92 1.95
N VAL A 105 18.72 -4.13 2.91
CA VAL A 105 18.93 -2.69 2.75
C VAL A 105 20.07 -2.38 1.79
N LEU A 106 21.17 -3.13 1.83
CA LEU A 106 22.33 -2.94 0.94
C LEU A 106 21.97 -3.01 -0.55
N PRO A 107 21.34 -4.10 -1.06
CA PRO A 107 20.98 -4.19 -2.48
C PRO A 107 19.85 -3.22 -2.86
N LEU A 108 19.03 -2.78 -1.91
CA LEU A 108 18.02 -1.76 -2.16
C LEU A 108 18.68 -0.40 -2.43
N ALA A 109 19.69 -0.03 -1.64
CA ALA A 109 20.45 1.20 -1.86
C ALA A 109 21.14 1.22 -3.23
N GLU A 110 21.75 0.10 -3.64
CA GLU A 110 22.35 -0.05 -4.98
C GLU A 110 21.32 0.09 -6.10
N LYS A 111 20.15 -0.56 -5.95
CA LYS A 111 19.05 -0.43 -6.91
C LYS A 111 18.53 1.01 -7.00
N MET A 112 18.39 1.70 -5.87
CA MET A 112 18.00 3.11 -5.84
C MET A 112 19.01 4.01 -6.55
N ALA A 113 20.31 3.78 -6.34
CA ALA A 113 21.35 4.50 -7.07
C ALA A 113 21.24 4.27 -8.59
N SER A 114 21.07 3.01 -9.02
CA SER A 114 20.90 2.67 -10.44
C SER A 114 19.62 3.24 -11.06
N LEU A 115 18.55 3.35 -10.27
CA LEU A 115 17.29 3.94 -10.72
C LEU A 115 17.43 5.46 -10.85
N SER A 116 18.12 6.11 -9.91
CA SER A 116 18.42 7.53 -9.97
C SER A 116 19.21 7.87 -11.23
N GLU A 117 20.26 7.09 -11.54
CA GLU A 117 21.06 7.27 -12.74
C GLU A 117 20.21 7.12 -14.02
N ARG A 118 19.35 6.09 -14.08
CA ARG A 118 18.42 5.89 -15.22
C ARG A 118 17.41 7.03 -15.36
N ILE A 119 16.87 7.55 -14.26
CA ILE A 119 15.95 8.69 -14.29
C ILE A 119 16.64 9.93 -14.82
N GLU A 120 17.87 10.20 -14.36
CA GLU A 120 18.67 11.33 -14.86
C GLU A 120 18.97 11.18 -16.35
N GLU A 121 19.33 9.97 -16.80
CA GLU A 121 19.59 9.66 -18.20
C GLU A 121 18.33 9.85 -19.08
N VAL A 122 17.17 9.38 -18.62
CA VAL A 122 15.89 9.58 -19.31
C VAL A 122 15.52 11.06 -19.34
N GLY A 123 15.74 11.79 -18.23
CA GLY A 123 15.50 13.23 -18.16
C GLY A 123 16.40 14.01 -19.12
N ALA A 124 17.69 13.65 -19.22
CA ALA A 124 18.64 14.23 -20.14
C ALA A 124 18.22 13.98 -21.60
N ARG A 125 17.80 12.75 -21.94
CA ARG A 125 17.28 12.41 -23.28
C ARG A 125 16.01 13.18 -23.60
N ALA A 126 15.05 13.24 -22.68
CA ALA A 126 13.81 14.00 -22.86
C ALA A 126 14.10 15.50 -23.08
N SER A 127 15.02 16.09 -22.31
CA SER A 127 15.46 17.48 -22.52
C SER A 127 16.10 17.68 -23.90
N ALA A 128 16.93 16.74 -24.35
CA ALA A 128 17.57 16.80 -25.67
C ALA A 128 16.55 16.70 -26.82
N THR A 129 15.46 15.95 -26.67
CA THR A 129 14.40 15.86 -27.69
C THR A 129 13.45 17.05 -27.67
N THR A 130 13.17 17.61 -26.49
CA THR A 130 12.19 18.70 -26.33
C THR A 130 12.76 20.07 -26.72
N LYS A 131 14.04 20.36 -26.43
CA LYS A 131 14.66 21.65 -26.78
C LYS A 131 14.64 21.99 -28.28
N PRO A 132 14.91 21.07 -29.23
CA PRO A 132 14.71 21.31 -30.66
C PRO A 132 13.25 21.55 -31.03
N MET A 133 12.32 20.82 -30.41
CA MET A 133 10.88 20.94 -30.66
C MET A 133 10.34 22.29 -30.17
N GLU A 134 10.72 22.74 -28.97
CA GLU A 134 10.42 24.07 -28.44
C GLU A 134 10.95 25.17 -29.36
N ARG A 135 12.18 25.03 -29.85
CA ARG A 135 12.77 25.99 -30.81
C ARG A 135 12.03 26.01 -32.14
N ALA A 136 11.57 24.86 -32.63
CA ALA A 136 10.78 24.78 -33.85
C ALA A 136 9.40 25.43 -33.66
N LEU A 137 8.75 25.16 -32.53
CA LEU A 137 7.45 25.73 -32.17
C LEU A 137 7.53 27.26 -32.01
N ALA A 138 8.57 27.77 -31.33
CA ALA A 138 8.80 29.21 -31.19
C ALA A 138 8.95 29.90 -32.56
N ARG A 139 9.68 29.29 -33.49
CA ARG A 139 9.81 29.80 -34.87
C ARG A 139 8.50 29.74 -35.64
N MET A 140 7.67 28.72 -35.41
CA MET A 140 6.35 28.64 -36.03
C MET A 140 5.42 29.73 -35.50
N ALA A 141 5.44 29.99 -34.18
CA ALA A 141 4.68 31.07 -33.56
C ALA A 141 5.10 32.45 -34.10
N GLU A 142 6.40 32.73 -34.18
CA GLU A 142 6.92 33.98 -34.75
C GLU A 142 6.49 34.18 -36.21
N ARG A 143 6.49 33.11 -37.02
CA ARG A 143 6.01 33.17 -38.41
C ARG A 143 4.52 33.45 -38.50
N LEU A 144 3.72 32.84 -37.63
CA LEU A 144 2.27 33.08 -37.59
C LEU A 144 1.98 34.54 -37.21
N GLU A 145 2.67 35.07 -36.20
CA GLU A 145 2.56 36.48 -35.79
C GLU A 145 2.97 37.44 -36.91
N LYS A 146 4.06 37.16 -37.62
CA LYS A 146 4.50 37.96 -38.77
C LYS A 146 3.53 37.90 -39.96
N LEU A 147 2.89 36.75 -40.18
CA LEU A 147 1.86 36.60 -41.21
C LEU A 147 0.57 37.34 -40.83
N GLU A 148 0.21 37.33 -39.55
CA GLU A 148 -0.91 38.09 -39.01
C GLU A 148 -0.67 39.61 -39.11
N ALA A 149 0.54 40.08 -38.79
CA ALA A 149 0.91 41.49 -38.90
C ALA A 149 1.08 41.98 -40.36
N GLY A 150 1.60 41.13 -41.26
CA GLY A 150 1.82 41.48 -42.68
C GLY A 150 0.58 41.38 -43.56
N GLY A 151 -0.37 40.49 -43.24
CA GLY A 151 -1.58 40.26 -44.03
C GLY A 151 -2.61 41.41 -43.97
N GLY A 152 -2.57 42.25 -42.94
CA GLY A 152 -3.49 43.39 -42.77
C GLY A 152 -3.05 44.70 -43.43
N GLY A 153 -1.76 44.89 -43.70
CA GLY A 153 -1.22 46.19 -44.14
C GLY A 153 -1.23 46.43 -45.66
N ASP A 154 -1.11 45.38 -46.47
CA ASP A 154 -0.95 45.52 -47.93
C ASP A 154 -2.29 45.74 -48.67
N THR A 155 -3.40 45.27 -48.08
CA THR A 155 -4.75 45.45 -48.62
C THR A 155 -5.26 46.88 -48.39
N GLU A 156 -4.96 47.50 -47.25
CA GLU A 156 -5.39 48.87 -46.94
C GLU A 156 -4.58 49.93 -47.70
N LYS A 157 -3.27 49.72 -47.90
CA LYS A 157 -2.42 50.65 -48.67
C LYS A 157 -2.72 50.61 -50.17
N SER A 158 -3.19 49.47 -50.69
CA SER A 158 -3.64 49.31 -52.09
C SER A 158 -5.06 49.84 -52.33
N ALA A 159 -5.90 49.93 -51.29
CA ALA A 159 -7.21 50.57 -51.38
C ALA A 159 -7.10 52.11 -51.40
N ARG A 160 -6.23 52.69 -50.56
CA ARG A 160 -6.07 54.16 -50.49
C ARG A 160 -5.42 54.80 -51.72
N ARG A 161 -4.57 54.07 -52.45
CA ARG A 161 -3.93 54.60 -53.68
C ARG A 161 -4.86 54.62 -54.90
N ARG A 162 -5.95 53.85 -54.89
CA ARG A 162 -6.93 53.84 -56.00
C ARG A 162 -7.95 54.98 -55.94
N PHE A 163 -8.04 55.70 -54.82
CA PHE A 163 -9.05 56.75 -54.62
C PHE A 163 -8.48 58.18 -54.66
N SER A 164 -7.23 58.37 -55.07
CA SER A 164 -6.61 59.70 -55.19
C SER A 164 -6.11 59.91 -56.62
N ALA A 165 -7.03 60.30 -57.50
CA ALA A 165 -6.73 60.94 -58.78
C ALA A 165 -7.55 62.25 -58.84
N PRO A 166 -6.92 63.43 -58.98
CA PRO A 166 -7.62 64.71 -58.97
C PRO A 166 -8.23 65.02 -60.34
N ALA A 167 -9.36 65.71 -60.32
CA ALA A 167 -9.97 66.42 -61.46
C ALA A 167 -9.75 67.92 -61.29
#